data_AF-A0A9D7NJH9-F1
#
_entry.id   AF-A0A9D7NJH9-F1
#
_cell.length_a   1.000
_cell.length_b   1.000
_cell.length_c   1.000
_cell.angle_alpha   90.00
_cell.angle_beta   90.00
_cell.angle_gamma   90.00
#
_symmetry.space_group_name_H-M   'P 1'
#
loop_
_entity.id
_entity.type
_entity.pdbx_description
1 polymer ?
#
loop_
_entity_poly.entity_id
_entity_poly.type
_entity_poly.pdbx_seq_one_letter_code
_entity_poly.pdbx_strand_id
1 'polypeptide(L)'
;MRLDVIERLPFDDAVASHVYASHLLEHLMYPGQVAAFLRECRRVLVPDGVLRLVVPDMGKFLQAVASNDKRSCRIAHVSGT
;
A
#
# COMPACT_ATOMS: atom_id res chain seq x y z
N MET A 1 3.00 16.23 -11.53
CA MET A 1 1.54 16.23 -11.32
C MET A 1 1.28 15.71 -9.91
N ARG A 2 0.54 16.46 -9.08
CA ARG A 2 0.20 16.07 -7.71
C ARG A 2 -1.26 15.66 -7.69
N LEU A 3 -1.56 14.49 -7.16
CA LEU A 3 -2.90 13.91 -7.10
C LEU A 3 -3.20 13.47 -5.67
N ASP A 4 -4.45 13.60 -5.27
CA ASP A 4 -4.97 12.97 -4.07
C ASP A 4 -5.61 11.63 -4.46
N VAL A 5 -5.24 10.57 -3.76
CA VAL A 5 -5.72 9.20 -4.00
C VAL A 5 -7.09 8.92 -3.36
N ILE A 6 -7.55 9.81 -2.50
CA ILE A 6 -8.90 9.78 -1.91
C ILE A 6 -9.93 10.29 -2.93
N GLU A 7 -9.51 11.22 -3.79
CA GLU A 7 -10.33 11.72 -4.87
C GLU A 7 -10.33 10.75 -6.05
N ARG A 8 -11.32 10.92 -6.94
CA ARG A 8 -11.39 10.14 -8.17
C ARG A 8 -10.18 10.45 -9.04
N LEU A 9 -9.44 9.41 -9.40
CA LEU A 9 -8.24 9.57 -10.25
C LEU A 9 -8.64 10.03 -11.66
N PRO A 10 -7.90 10.97 -12.29
CA PRO A 10 -8.18 11.50 -13.62
C PRO A 10 -7.73 10.54 -14.73
N PHE A 11 -8.10 9.27 -14.58
CA PHE A 11 -7.87 8.20 -15.52
C PHE A 11 -9.22 7.63 -15.94
N ASP A 12 -9.33 7.22 -17.19
CA ASP A 12 -10.50 6.52 -17.69
C ASP A 12 -10.64 5.14 -17.03
N ASP A 13 -11.84 4.58 -17.16
CA ASP A 13 -12.11 3.23 -16.68
C ASP A 13 -11.33 2.21 -17.53
N ALA A 14 -10.80 1.16 -16.89
CA ALA A 14 -10.08 0.07 -17.56
C ALA A 14 -8.95 0.53 -18.51
N VAL A 15 -8.10 1.46 -18.05
CA VAL A 15 -6.98 2.01 -18.84
C VAL A 15 -5.61 1.48 -18.39
N ALA A 16 -5.49 1.07 -17.13
CA ALA A 16 -4.24 0.62 -16.54
C ALA A 16 -4.17 -0.91 -16.52
N SER A 17 -3.04 -1.48 -16.96
CA SER A 17 -2.76 -2.91 -16.82
C SER A 17 -2.21 -3.26 -15.43
N HIS A 18 -1.54 -2.31 -14.78
CA HIS A 18 -0.90 -2.49 -13.48
C HIS A 18 -1.11 -1.27 -12.60
N VAL A 19 -1.41 -1.49 -11.33
CA VAL A 19 -1.42 -0.47 -10.28
C VAL A 19 -0.46 -0.91 -9.19
N TYR A 20 0.48 -0.04 -8.82
CA TYR A 20 1.44 -0.27 -7.76
C TYR A 20 1.29 0.80 -6.67
N ALA A 21 1.14 0.37 -5.43
CA ALA A 21 1.16 1.27 -4.28
C ALA A 21 1.99 0.67 -3.14
N SER A 22 2.96 1.45 -2.64
CA SER A 22 3.83 1.06 -1.53
C SER A 22 3.79 2.12 -0.44
N HIS A 23 3.72 1.68 0.81
CA HIS A 23 3.67 2.55 1.98
C HIS A 23 2.55 3.62 1.93
N LEU A 24 1.47 3.32 1.22
CA LEU A 24 0.36 4.26 1.02
C LEU A 24 -0.85 3.86 1.85
N LEU A 25 -1.17 2.56 1.87
CA LEU A 25 -2.40 2.06 2.46
C LEU A 25 -2.46 2.36 3.97
N GLU A 26 -1.31 2.33 4.66
CA GLU A 26 -1.21 2.67 6.09
C GLU A 26 -1.50 4.13 6.44
N HIS A 27 -1.49 5.04 5.46
CA HIS A 27 -1.84 6.45 5.67
C HIS A 27 -3.34 6.72 5.45
N LEU A 28 -4.10 5.73 4.97
CA LEU A 28 -5.52 5.88 4.68
C LEU A 28 -6.37 5.48 5.89
N MET A 29 -7.44 6.24 6.14
CA MET A 29 -8.38 5.95 7.21
C MET A 29 -9.20 4.70 6.87
N TYR A 30 -9.04 3.65 7.69
CA TYR A 30 -9.79 2.41 7.58
C TYR A 30 -11.17 2.52 8.29
N PRO A 31 -12.26 2.00 7.71
CA PRO A 31 -12.33 1.28 6.43
C PRO A 31 -12.63 2.18 5.22
N GLY A 32 -13.14 3.40 5.43
CA GLY A 32 -13.77 4.20 4.38
C GLY A 32 -12.84 4.62 3.24
N GLN A 33 -11.71 5.24 3.56
CA GLN A 33 -10.76 5.74 2.55
C GLN A 33 -10.05 4.58 1.84
N VAL A 34 -9.71 3.53 2.59
CA VAL A 34 -9.12 2.31 2.03
C VAL A 34 -10.07 1.68 1.00
N ALA A 35 -11.36 1.52 1.34
CA ALA A 35 -12.34 0.96 0.42
C ALA A 35 -12.56 1.86 -0.81
N ALA A 36 -12.57 3.18 -0.63
CA ALA A 36 -12.68 4.12 -1.75
C ALA A 36 -11.49 4.01 -2.71
N PHE A 37 -10.27 4.00 -2.18
CA PHE A 37 -9.05 3.84 -2.97
C PHE A 37 -8.99 2.51 -3.72
N LEU A 38 -9.35 1.40 -3.07
CA LEU A 38 -9.36 0.08 -3.71
C LEU A 38 -10.41 -0.01 -4.83
N ARG A 39 -11.58 0.62 -4.67
CA ARG A 39 -12.57 0.72 -5.75
C ARG A 39 -12.04 1.53 -6.93
N GLU A 40 -11.36 2.64 -6.67
CA GLU A 40 -10.75 3.44 -7.74
C GLU A 40 -9.64 2.69 -8.46
N CYS A 41 -8.79 1.96 -7.72
CA CYS A 41 -7.80 1.06 -8.32
C CYS A 41 -8.47 0.01 -9.20
N ARG A 42 -9.59 -0.57 -8.77
CA ARG A 42 -10.36 -1.52 -9.58
C ARG A 42 -11.00 -0.88 -10.81
N ARG A 43 -11.49 0.36 -10.71
CA ARG A 43 -12.09 1.10 -11.83
C ARG A 43 -11.06 1.37 -12.94
N VAL A 44 -9.85 1.79 -12.57
CA VAL A 44 -8.82 2.12 -13.56
C VAL A 44 -8.14 0.87 -14.14
N LEU A 45 -8.20 -0.26 -13.45
CA LEU A 45 -7.60 -1.52 -13.93
C LEU A 45 -8.46 -2.17 -15.03
N VAL A 46 -7.79 -2.63 -16.09
CA VAL A 46 -8.38 -3.53 -17.09
C VAL A 46 -8.84 -4.85 -16.45
N PRO A 47 -9.76 -5.59 -17.09
CA PRO A 47 -9.95 -7.02 -16.80
C PRO A 47 -8.59 -7.74 -16.81
N ASP A 48 -8.33 -8.56 -15.79
CA ASP A 48 -7.04 -9.25 -15.56
C ASP A 48 -5.83 -8.35 -15.25
N GLY A 49 -6.06 -7.06 -15.01
CA GLY A 49 -5.03 -6.14 -14.53
C GLY A 49 -4.57 -6.46 -13.09
N VAL A 50 -3.30 -6.15 -12.80
CA VAL A 50 -2.66 -6.52 -11.53
C VAL A 50 -2.57 -5.32 -10.58
N LEU A 51 -3.10 -5.47 -9.37
CA LEU A 51 -2.88 -4.54 -8.25
C LEU A 51 -1.81 -5.10 -7.31
N ARG A 52 -0.68 -4.42 -7.18
CA ARG A 52 0.38 -4.75 -6.22
C ARG A 52 0.41 -3.72 -5.08
N LEU A 53 0.09 -4.20 -3.88
CA LEU A 53 0.16 -3.42 -2.64
C LEU A 53 1.35 -3.89 -1.80
N VAL A 54 2.15 -2.94 -1.33
CA VAL A 54 3.25 -3.19 -0.39
C VAL A 54 2.99 -2.37 0.87
N VAL A 55 2.70 -3.05 1.97
CA VAL A 55 2.44 -2.43 3.28
C VAL A 55 3.35 -3.07 4.34
N PRO A 56 3.82 -2.31 5.33
CA PRO A 56 4.54 -2.84 6.47
C PRO A 56 3.58 -3.66 7.33
N ASP A 57 4.06 -4.80 7.79
CA ASP A 57 3.32 -5.68 8.68
C ASP A 57 3.38 -5.12 10.11
N MET A 58 2.42 -4.25 10.44
CA MET A 58 2.31 -3.68 11.79
C MET A 58 2.05 -4.75 12.86
N GLY A 59 1.43 -5.88 12.52
CA GLY A 59 1.21 -7.00 13.45
C GLY A 59 2.53 -7.62 13.89
N LYS A 60 3.43 -7.90 12.94
CA LYS A 60 4.79 -8.35 13.24
C LYS A 60 5.57 -7.34 14.09
N PHE A 61 5.41 -6.05 13.81
CA PHE A 61 6.09 -5.00 14.57
C PHE A 61 5.58 -4.93 16.03
N LEU A 62 4.26 -4.95 16.23
CA LEU A 62 3.65 -4.97 17.56
C LEU A 62 4.01 -6.24 18.34
N GLN A 63 4.03 -7.40 17.67
CA GLN A 63 4.44 -8.65 18.29
C GLN A 63 5.91 -8.62 18.71
N ALA A 64 6.81 -8.07 17.88
CA ALA A 64 8.22 -7.91 18.22
C ALA A 64 8.43 -7.00 19.44
N VAL A 65 7.69 -5.89 19.53
CA VAL A 65 7.73 -4.99 20.68
C VAL A 65 7.16 -5.65 21.94
N ALA A 66 6.01 -6.32 21.83
CA ALA A 66 5.36 -7.01 22.94
C ALA A 66 6.19 -8.18 23.51
N SER A 67 7.00 -8.82 22.66
CA SER A 67 7.86 -9.95 23.06
C SER A 67 9.17 -9.51 23.74
N ASN A 68 9.45 -8.20 23.82
CA ASN A 68 10.74 -7.63 24.25
C ASN A 68 11.96 -8.28 23.56
N ASP A 69 11.77 -8.79 22.34
CA ASP A 69 12.80 -9.48 21.58
C ASP A 69 13.59 -8.45 20.76
N LYS A 70 14.72 -8.02 21.32
CA LYS A 70 15.64 -7.06 20.69
C LYS A 70 16.24 -7.56 19.37
N ARG A 71 16.03 -8.82 18.96
CA ARG A 71 16.56 -9.38 17.69
C ARG A 71 15.77 -8.96 16.46
N SER A 72 14.48 -8.60 16.60
CA SER A 72 13.65 -8.21 15.44
C SER A 72 13.86 -6.75 15.00
N CYS A 73 14.44 -5.90 15.85
CA CYS A 73 14.78 -4.53 15.51
C CYS A 73 16.25 -4.43 15.04
N ARG A 74 16.63 -5.25 14.05
CA ARG A 74 17.83 -4.97 13.26
C ARG A 74 17.40 -4.15 12.06
N ILE A 75 17.64 -2.84 12.10
CA ILE A 75 17.63 -2.00 10.91
C ILE A 75 18.73 -2.59 10.02
N ALA A 76 18.36 -3.41 9.03
CA ALA A 76 19.29 -3.97 8.09
C ALA A 76 19.77 -2.81 7.19
N HIS A 77 20.85 -2.16 7.60
CA HIS A 77 21.66 -1.35 6.72
C HIS A 77 22.32 -2.32 5.73
N VAL A 78 21.70 -2.51 4.56
CA VAL A 78 22.37 -3.17 3.44
C VAL A 78 23.32 -2.13 2.84
N SER A 79 24.56 -2.13 3.33
CA SER A 79 25.68 -1.59 2.57
C SER A 79 26.00 -2.63 1.52
N GLY A 80 25.74 -2.28 0.26
CA GLY A 80 26.12 -3.10 -0.88
C GLY A 80 27.64 -3.26 -0.94
N THR A 81 28.07 -4.49 -1.18
CA THR A 81 29.32 -4.84 -1.87
C THR A 81 29.02 -6.04 -2.75
#